data_AF-A0A511FHR1-F1
#
_entry.id   AF-A0A511FHR1-F1
#
_cell.length_a   1.000
_cell.length_b   1.000
_cell.length_c   1.000
_cell.angle_alpha   90.00
_cell.angle_beta   90.00
_cell.angle_gamma   90.00
#
_symmetry.space_group_name_H-M   'P 1'
#
loop_
_entity.id
_entity.type
_entity.pdbx_description
1 polymer ?
#
loop_
_entity_poly.entity_id
_entity_poly.type
_entity_poly.pdbx_seq_one_letter_code
_entity_poly.pdbx_strand_id
1 'polypeptide(L)' 'MSQDTAVDLDDPRTQIEVSVLLANGRLAGRRFGSRAEAEAWARPEDGEQVVEYNLVCECAV' A
#
# COMPACT_ATOMS: atom_id res chain seq x y z
N MET A 1 -26.24 14.97 11.31
CA MET A 1 -25.20 15.07 10.28
C MET A 1 -24.73 13.66 9.95
N SER A 2 -25.53 12.87 9.25
CA SER A 2 -25.07 11.58 8.73
C SER A 2 -24.54 11.86 7.33
N GLN A 3 -23.22 11.96 7.19
CA GLN A 3 -22.61 11.96 5.87
C GLN A 3 -22.47 10.50 5.46
N ASP A 4 -23.31 10.09 4.50
CA ASP A 4 -22.97 9.00 3.59
C ASP A 4 -21.74 9.47 2.82
N THR A 5 -20.55 9.05 3.25
CA THR A 5 -19.31 9.35 2.55
C THR A 5 -19.25 8.50 1.31
N ALA A 6 -19.76 9.02 0.20
CA ALA A 6 -19.39 8.51 -1.12
C ALA A 6 -17.86 8.55 -1.21
N VAL A 7 -17.23 7.40 -1.43
CA VAL A 7 -15.79 7.33 -1.66
C VAL A 7 -15.52 8.03 -2.99
N ASP A 8 -14.85 9.17 -2.93
CA ASP A 8 -14.29 9.80 -4.11
C ASP A 8 -13.15 8.90 -4.62
N LEU A 9 -13.37 8.25 -5.75
CA LEU A 9 -12.39 7.36 -6.38
C LEU A 9 -11.21 8.13 -6.98
N ASP A 10 -11.38 9.43 -7.20
CA ASP A 10 -10.34 10.31 -7.73
C ASP A 10 -9.50 10.95 -6.60
N ASP A 11 -9.89 10.81 -5.32
CA ASP A 11 -9.07 11.28 -4.18
C ASP A 11 -7.84 10.36 -4.01
N PRO A 12 -6.61 10.86 -4.19
CA PRO A 12 -5.40 10.03 -4.05
C PRO A 12 -5.22 9.45 -2.64
N ARG A 13 -5.93 9.95 -1.62
CA ARG A 13 -5.94 9.37 -0.27
C ARG A 13 -6.73 8.07 -0.19
N THR A 14 -7.69 7.85 -1.09
CA THR A 14 -8.53 6.65 -1.15
C THR A 14 -7.93 5.59 -2.09
N GLN A 15 -6.97 5.98 -2.94
CA GLN A 15 -6.24 5.09 -3.84
C GLN A 15 -5.18 4.29 -3.07
N ILE A 16 -5.54 3.07 -2.67
CA ILE A 16 -4.65 2.16 -1.95
C ILE A 16 -3.86 1.30 -2.95
N GLU A 17 -2.53 1.35 -2.87
CA GLU A 17 -1.61 0.44 -3.55
C GLU A 17 -1.11 -0.64 -2.59
N VAL A 18 -0.76 -1.81 -3.15
CA VAL A 18 -0.10 -2.90 -2.43
C VAL A 18 1.35 -3.02 -2.91
N SER A 19 2.28 -3.13 -1.97
CA SER A 19 3.68 -3.49 -2.27
C SER A 19 4.30 -4.34 -1.17
N VAL A 20 5.56 -4.70 -1.34
CA VAL A 20 6.37 -5.43 -0.36
C VAL A 20 7.48 -4.51 0.14
N LEU A 21 7.46 -4.24 1.45
CA LEU A 21 8.53 -3.56 2.17
C LEU A 21 9.66 -4.57 2.42
N LEU A 22 10.82 -4.29 1.84
CA LEU A 22 12.02 -5.09 2.00
C LEU A 22 12.68 -4.79 3.35
N ALA A 23 13.53 -5.70 3.84
CA ALA A 23 14.24 -5.53 5.11
C ALA A 23 15.13 -4.27 5.18
N ASN A 24 15.50 -3.69 4.03
CA ASN A 24 16.27 -2.44 3.94
C ASN A 24 15.38 -1.17 4.01
N GLY A 25 14.08 -1.31 4.26
CA GLY A 25 13.13 -0.20 4.34
C GLY A 25 12.67 0.36 2.99
N ARG A 26 13.04 -0.27 1.87
CA ARG A 26 12.58 0.14 0.53
C ARG A 26 11.40 -0.73 0.08
N LEU A 27 10.53 -0.17 -0.75
CA LEU A 27 9.53 -0.96 -1.46
C LEU A 27 10.15 -1.74 -2.61
N ALA A 28 9.58 -2.90 -2.92
CA ALA A 28 9.93 -3.69 -4.08
C ALA A 28 9.79 -2.87 -5.37
N GLY A 29 10.74 -3.00 -6.29
CA GLY A 29 10.78 -2.23 -7.55
C GLY A 29 9.77 -2.68 -8.62
N ARG A 30 8.66 -3.30 -8.22
CA ARG A 30 7.59 -3.78 -9.10
C ARG A 30 6.22 -3.43 -8.52
N ARG A 31 5.21 -3.38 -9.38
CA ARG A 31 3.81 -3.29 -8.96
C ARG A 31 3.19 -4.67 -8.79
N PHE A 32 2.20 -4.74 -7.91
CA PHE A 32 1.35 -5.90 -7.70
C PHE A 32 -0.09 -5.52 -8.04
N GLY A 33 -0.81 -6.41 -8.70
CA GLY A 33 -2.23 -6.22 -9.03
C GLY A 33 -3.17 -6.60 -7.88
N SER A 34 -2.67 -7.29 -6.85
CA SER A 34 -3.46 -7.65 -5.66
C SER A 34 -2.59 -7.94 -4.44
N ARG A 35 -3.21 -7.92 -3.26
CA ARG A 35 -2.59 -8.37 -2.01
C ARG A 35 -2.09 -9.81 -2.08
N ALA A 36 -2.89 -10.72 -2.63
CA ALA A 36 -2.51 -12.12 -2.78
C ALA A 36 -1.28 -12.31 -3.69
N GLU A 37 -1.14 -11.49 -4.75
CA GLU A 37 0.05 -11.51 -5.60
C GLU A 37 1.30 -11.07 -4.81
N ALA A 38 1.19 -10.01 -4.01
CA ALA A 38 2.27 -9.55 -3.16
C ALA A 38 2.66 -10.58 -2.09
N GLU A 39 1.67 -11.21 -1.45
CA GLU A 39 1.87 -12.27 -0.46
C GLU A 39 2.54 -13.52 -1.06
N ALA A 40 2.19 -13.90 -2.29
CA ALA A 40 2.84 -15.02 -2.98
C ALA A 40 4.29 -14.72 -3.41
N TRP A 41 4.65 -13.45 -3.53
CA TRP A 41 6.00 -13.03 -3.92
C TRP A 41 6.92 -12.77 -2.72
N ALA A 42 6.37 -12.22 -1.64
CA ALA A 42 7.13 -11.83 -0.44
C ALA A 42 7.82 -13.02 0.23
N ARG A 43 8.95 -12.75 0.88
CA ARG A 43 9.70 -13.68 1.72
C ARG A 43 9.72 -13.18 3.17
N PRO A 44 8.71 -13.51 3.99
CA PRO A 44 8.65 -13.07 5.39
C PRO A 44 9.87 -13.51 6.21
N GLU A 45 10.48 -14.65 5.86
CA GLU A 45 11.70 -15.16 6.48
C GLU A 45 12.92 -14.24 6.30
N ASP A 46 12.93 -13.42 5.23
CA ASP A 46 13.96 -12.43 4.95
C ASP A 46 13.63 -11.05 5.59
N GLY A 47 12.55 -10.97 6.38
CA GLY A 47 12.08 -9.73 7.01
C GLY A 47 11.22 -8.84 6.10
N GLU A 48 10.75 -9.38 4.97
CA GLU A 48 9.86 -8.66 4.06
C GLU A 48 8.42 -8.61 4.59
N GLN A 49 7.70 -7.53 4.28
CA GLN A 49 6.32 -7.31 4.74
C GLN A 49 5.43 -6.82 3.60
N VAL A 50 4.25 -7.41 3.46
CA VAL A 50 3.22 -6.90 2.54
C VAL A 50 2.54 -5.69 3.18
N VAL A 51 2.61 -4.55 2.50
CA VAL A 51 2.08 -3.27 2.98
C VAL A 51 1.06 -2.69 2.00
N GLU A 52 0.11 -1.95 2.56
CA GLU A 52 -0.83 -1.12 1.82
C GLU A 52 -0.52 0.34 2.12
N TYR A 53 -0.49 1.18 1.10
CA TYR A 53 -0.22 2.62 1.24
C TYR A 53 -1.05 3.41 0.23
N ASN A 54 -1.37 4.66 0.55
CA ASN A 54 -1.94 5.59 -0.42
C ASN A 54 -0.85 6.44 -1.06
N LEU A 55 -1.18 7.14 -2.15
CA LEU A 55 -0.23 7.95 -2.90
C LEU A 55 0.18 9.25 -2.18
N VAL A 56 -0.37 9.51 -1.00
CA VAL A 56 -0.17 10.75 -0.25
C VAL A 56 0.73 10.46 0.94
N CYS A 57 1.98 10.92 0.90
CA CYS A 57 2.77 11.02 2.13
C CYS A 57 2.18 12.14 2.99
N GLU A 58 1.47 11.79 4.06
CA GLU A 58 1.11 12.75 5.10
C GLU A 58 2.35 13.03 5.95
N CYS A 59 3.17 14.00 5.53
CA CYS A 59 4.11 14.64 6.42
C CYS A 59 3.36 15.76 7.14
N ALA A 60 3.10 15.60 8.44
CA ALA A 60 2.73 16.74 9.28
C ALA A 60 3.94 17.69 9.31
N VAL A 61 3.84 18.79 8.56
CA VAL A 61 4.83 19.89 8.57
C VAL A 61 4.58 20.82 9.75
#